data_AF-A0A1Q8DWB6-F1
#
_entry.id   AF-A0A1Q8DWB6-F1
#
_cell.length_a   1.000
_cell.length_b   1.000
_cell.length_c   1.000
_cell.angle_alpha   90.00
_cell.angle_beta   90.00
_cell.angle_gamma   90.00
#
_symmetry.space_group_name_H-M   'P 1'
#
loop_
_entity.id
_entity.type
_entity.pdbx_description
1 polymer ?
#
loop_
_entity_poly.entity_id
_entity_poly.type
_entity_poly.pdbx_seq_one_letter_code
_entity_poly.pdbx_strand_id
1 'polypeptide(L)'
;MKKQKKRFVLSEATLDEINRQLTVNMFVIGLLVMLLGLNTVHFIKEYNLFYGLLIATVIFLLFLMIKSRKILKMKKQEFTK
;
A
#
# COMPACT_ATOMS: atom_id res chain seq x y z
N MET A 1 -28.80 -2.86 14.57
CA MET A 1 -28.03 -4.02 14.05
C MET A 1 -26.60 -3.58 13.70
N LYS A 2 -25.59 -4.09 14.40
CA LYS A 2 -24.17 -3.77 14.11
C LYS A 2 -23.78 -4.50 12.82
N LYS A 3 -23.69 -3.76 11.70
CA LYS A 3 -23.15 -4.30 10.44
C LYS A 3 -21.69 -4.69 10.70
N GLN A 4 -21.43 -5.97 10.97
CA GLN A 4 -20.07 -6.50 10.99
C GLN A 4 -19.48 -6.25 9.59
N LYS A 5 -18.42 -5.44 9.52
CA LYS A 5 -17.73 -5.19 8.24
C LYS A 5 -17.21 -6.54 7.75
N LYS A 6 -17.86 -7.09 6.72
CA LYS A 6 -17.35 -8.28 6.02
C LYS A 6 -15.91 -7.98 5.60
N ARG A 7 -15.01 -8.95 5.81
CA ARG A 7 -13.61 -8.86 5.41
C ARG A 7 -13.56 -8.57 3.91
N PHE A 8 -12.68 -7.66 3.48
CA PHE A 8 -12.54 -7.37 2.06
C PHE A 8 -12.09 -8.64 1.33
N VAL A 9 -12.93 -9.14 0.42
CA VAL A 9 -12.61 -10.27 -0.44
C VAL A 9 -12.65 -9.75 -1.87
N LEU A 10 -11.51 -9.84 -2.57
CA LEU A 10 -11.38 -9.25 -3.90
C LEU A 10 -12.41 -9.84 -4.89
N SER A 11 -12.77 -11.12 -4.81
CA SER A 11 -13.76 -11.78 -5.69
C SER A 11 -15.16 -11.16 -5.60
N GLU A 12 -15.60 -10.82 -4.39
CA GLU A 12 -16.95 -10.31 -4.07
C GLU A 12 -17.01 -8.78 -3.95
N ALA A 13 -15.87 -8.10 -4.12
CA ALA A 13 -15.75 -6.67 -3.87
C ALA A 13 -16.57 -5.83 -4.86
N THR A 14 -17.33 -4.88 -4.32
CA THR A 14 -18.05 -3.87 -5.09
C THR A 14 -17.12 -2.77 -5.61
N LEU A 15 -17.57 -2.02 -6.63
CA LEU A 15 -16.81 -0.89 -7.18
C LEU A 15 -16.44 0.15 -6.10
N ASP A 16 -17.35 0.41 -5.16
CA ASP A 16 -17.13 1.36 -4.05
C ASP A 16 -16.05 0.86 -3.09
N GLU A 17 -16.05 -0.42 -2.74
CA GLU A 17 -15.03 -1.02 -1.88
C GLU A 17 -13.65 -1.03 -2.56
N ILE A 18 -13.59 -1.33 -3.86
CA ILE A 18 -12.36 -1.25 -4.65
C ILE A 18 -11.84 0.19 -4.68
N ASN A 19 -12.71 1.17 -4.89
CA ASN A 19 -12.31 2.58 -4.93
C ASN A 19 -11.82 3.07 -3.56
N ARG A 20 -12.52 2.68 -2.48
CA ARG A 20 -12.08 2.97 -1.10
C ARG A 20 -10.72 2.36 -0.82
N GLN A 21 -10.48 1.12 -1.24
CA GLN A 21 -9.19 0.47 -1.01
C GLN A 21 -8.07 1.07 -1.86
N LEU A 22 -8.37 1.54 -3.08
CA LEU A 22 -7.43 2.32 -3.89
C LEU A 22 -7.02 3.63 -3.21
N THR A 23 -7.96 4.33 -2.56
CA THR A 23 -7.67 5.55 -1.77
C THR A 23 -6.81 5.24 -0.56
N VAL A 24 -7.17 4.21 0.22
CA VAL A 24 -6.37 3.79 1.40
C VAL A 24 -4.96 3.35 0.98
N ASN A 25 -4.84 2.57 -0.09
CA ASN A 25 -3.55 2.12 -0.60
C ASN A 25 -2.68 3.33 -1.02
N MET A 26 -3.27 4.33 -1.68
CA MET A 26 -2.56 5.57 -2.04
C MET A 26 -2.07 6.35 -0.82
N PHE A 27 -2.87 6.43 0.25
CA PHE A 27 -2.44 7.04 1.51
C PHE A 27 -1.27 6.29 2.15
N VAL A 28 -1.35 4.96 2.23
CA VAL A 28 -0.28 4.12 2.79
C VAL A 28 1.00 4.21 1.97
N ILE A 29 0.92 4.27 0.63
CA ILE A 29 2.09 4.52 -0.22
C ILE A 29 2.74 5.86 0.15
N GLY A 30 1.96 6.92 0.36
CA GLY A 30 2.49 8.22 0.78
C GLY A 30 3.27 8.14 2.10
N LEU A 31 2.73 7.44 3.10
CA LEU A 31 3.41 7.21 4.38
C LEU A 31 4.71 6.40 4.22
N LEU A 32 4.69 5.34 3.41
CA LEU A 32 5.87 4.52 3.16
C LEU A 32 6.97 5.31 2.43
N VAL A 33 6.61 6.18 1.48
CA VAL A 33 7.58 7.07 0.81
C VAL A 33 8.19 8.06 1.80
N MET A 34 7.40 8.64 2.69
CA MET A 34 7.91 9.53 3.74
C MET A 34 8.88 8.78 4.68
N LEU A 35 8.50 7.59 5.14
CA LEU A 35 9.36 6.73 5.97
C LEU A 35 10.64 6.35 5.25
N LEU A 36 10.57 6.03 3.96
CA LEU A 36 11.76 5.72 3.16
C LEU A 36 12.74 6.89 3.14
N GLY A 37 12.24 8.12 2.92
CA GLY A 37 13.05 9.33 2.94
C GLY A 37 13.74 9.54 4.30
N LEU A 38 12.98 9.46 5.40
CA LEU A 38 13.53 9.61 6.75
C LEU A 38 14.62 8.57 7.05
N ASN A 39 14.34 7.29 6.78
CA ASN A 39 15.31 6.22 7.02
C ASN A 39 16.56 6.39 6.13
N THR A 40 16.40 6.89 4.90
CA THR A 40 17.52 7.18 4.00
C THR A 40 18.40 8.31 4.54
N VAL A 41 17.81 9.39 5.05
CA VAL A 41 18.55 10.49 5.69
C VAL A 41 19.33 9.99 6.91
N HIS A 42 18.70 9.19 7.78
CA HIS A 42 19.39 8.58 8.92
C HIS A 42 20.49 7.61 8.50
N PHE A 43 20.25 6.78 7.48
CA PHE A 43 21.26 5.87 6.94
C PHE A 43 22.48 6.60 6.39
N ILE A 44 22.29 7.70 5.64
CA ILE A 44 23.40 8.50 5.10
C ILE A 44 24.18 9.18 6.23
N LYS A 45 23.49 9.66 7.27
CA LYS A 45 24.13 10.36 8.39
C LYS A 45 24.93 9.43 9.30
N GLU A 46 24.41 8.25 9.57
CA GLU A 46 24.94 7.35 10.62
C GLU A 46 25.60 6.09 10.05
N TYR A 47 25.45 5.82 8.74
CA TYR A 47 25.88 4.58 8.06
C TYR A 47 25.48 3.29 8.80
N ASN A 48 24.40 3.37 9.56
CA ASN A 48 23.96 2.30 10.44
C ASN A 48 23.14 1.27 9.65
N LEU A 49 23.60 0.01 9.68
CA LEU A 49 22.99 -1.12 8.99
C LEU A 49 21.51 -1.33 9.34
N PHE A 50 21.07 -0.93 10.54
CA PHE A 50 19.67 -0.98 10.93
C PHE A 50 18.77 -0.15 10.01
N TYR A 51 19.17 1.10 9.69
CA TYR A 51 18.42 1.94 8.76
C TYR A 51 18.47 1.40 7.34
N GLY A 52 19.57 0.75 6.94
CA GLY A 52 19.67 0.04 5.66
C GLY A 52 18.66 -1.11 5.54
N LEU A 53 18.51 -1.92 6.59
CA LEU A 53 17.52 -2.99 6.64
C LEU A 53 16.08 -2.44 6.61
N LEU A 54 15.82 -1.34 7.32
CA LEU A 54 14.53 -0.66 7.29
C LEU A 54 14.19 -0.13 5.89
N ILE A 55 15.15 0.48 5.20
CA ILE A 55 14.99 0.94 3.80
C ILE A 55 14.59 -0.24 2.90
N ALA A 56 15.33 -1.35 2.95
CA ALA A 56 15.02 -2.54 2.15
C ALA A 56 13.61 -3.08 2.45
N THR A 57 13.22 -3.11 3.72
CA THR A 57 11.88 -3.52 4.17
C THR A 57 10.79 -2.61 3.61
N VAL A 58 10.98 -1.28 3.70
CA VAL A 58 10.01 -0.30 3.20
C VAL A 58 9.88 -0.38 1.68
N ILE A 59 10.98 -0.57 0.95
CA ILE A 59 10.98 -0.79 -0.50
C ILE A 59 10.17 -2.05 -0.86
N PHE A 60 10.37 -3.14 -0.14
CA PHE A 60 9.61 -4.37 -0.35
C PHE A 60 8.10 -4.17 -0.10
N LEU A 61 7.72 -3.46 0.97
CA LEU A 61 6.33 -3.12 1.24
C LEU A 61 5.72 -2.23 0.15
N LEU A 62 6.45 -1.22 -0.33
CA LEU A 62 6.03 -0.38 -1.45
C LEU A 62 5.78 -1.21 -2.71
N PHE A 63 6.65 -2.16 -3.02
CA PHE A 63 6.47 -3.07 -4.15
C PHE A 63 5.16 -3.87 -4.04
N LEU A 64 4.86 -4.45 -2.86
CA LEU A 64 3.60 -5.16 -2.62
C LEU A 64 2.38 -4.25 -2.77
N MET A 65 2.45 -3.03 -2.24
CA MET A 65 1.36 -2.05 -2.32
C MET A 65 1.07 -1.63 -3.75
N ILE A 66 2.10 -1.37 -4.56
CA ILE A 66 1.95 -1.04 -5.99
C ILE A 66 1.34 -2.22 -6.75
N LYS A 67 1.80 -3.45 -6.50
CA LYS A 67 1.26 -4.65 -7.13
C LYS A 67 -0.22 -4.86 -6.78
N SER A 68 -0.58 -4.73 -5.50
CA SER A 68 -1.96 -4.76 -5.02
C SER A 68 -2.84 -3.71 -5.73
N ARG A 69 -2.33 -2.48 -5.86
CA ARG A 69 -3.03 -1.40 -6.57
C ARG A 69 -3.29 -1.73 -8.03
N LYS A 70 -2.34 -2.37 -8.71
CA LYS A 70 -2.49 -2.81 -10.11
C LYS A 70 -3.65 -3.82 -10.25
N ILE A 71 -3.72 -4.79 -9.36
CA ILE A 71 -4.79 -5.80 -9.32
C ILE A 71 -6.16 -5.14 -9.08
N LEU A 72 -6.24 -4.22 -8.11
CA LEU A 72 -7.46 -3.46 -7.82
C LEU A 72 -7.93 -2.62 -9.02
N LYS A 73 -7.01 -2.00 -9.76
CA LYS A 73 -7.33 -1.25 -10.97
C LYS A 73 -7.84 -2.14 -12.10
N MET A 74 -7.23 -3.31 -12.33
CA MET A 74 -7.72 -4.27 -13.32
C MET A 74 -9.14 -4.71 -13.00
N LYS A 75 -9.40 -5.06 -11.74
CA LYS A 75 -10.75 -5.42 -11.31
C LYS A 75 -11.75 -4.27 -11.45
N LYS A 76 -11.34 -3.03 -11.14
CA LYS A 76 -12.16 -1.84 -11.41
C LYS A 76 -12.51 -1.72 -12.90
N GLN A 77 -11.58 -2.01 -13.82
CA GLN A 77 -11.82 -1.95 -15.26
C GLN A 77 -12.80 -3.01 -15.74
N GLU A 78 -12.87 -4.18 -15.11
CA GLU A 78 -13.87 -5.22 -15.41
C GLU A 78 -15.30 -4.76 -15.10
N PHE A 79 -15.49 -3.90 -14.10
CA PHE A 79 -16.79 -3.34 -13.75
C PHE A 79 -17.21 -2.12 -14.59
N THR A 80 -16.27 -1.50 -15.32
CA THR A 80 -16.53 -0.33 -16.18
C THR A 80 -16.62 -0.69 -17.66
N LYS A 81 -16.40 -1.96 -18.02
CA LYS A 81 -16.65 -2.51 -19.37
C LYS A 81 -18.08 -3.04 -19.44
#